data_AF-A0A1I3DRX2-F1
#
_entry.id   AF-A0A1I3DRX2-F1
#
_cell.length_a   1.000
_cell.length_b   1.000
_cell.length_c   1.000
_cell.angle_alpha   90.00
_cell.angle_beta   90.00
_cell.angle_gamma   90.00
#
_symmetry.space_group_name_H-M   'P 1'
#
loop_
_entity.id
_entity.type
_entity.pdbx_description
1 polymer ?
#
loop_
_entity_poly.entity_id
_entity_poly.type
_entity_poly.pdbx_seq_one_letter_code
_entity_poly.pdbx_strand_id
1 'polypeptide(L)'
;MNTHSTSSTVNAVRPQRSAGFAFSGSRGVHPSRIVDWLAEGFGLVRARPLLWVAAILGCADLATLLELVPPLRLLAALVVPVIVAALVLMQERSHNARPWSIGETLTAVNGHRSALFTIGLCGMVVVGLGHLISVAAFHTTVATSVAANGVHNLSIAYGANYGAANMLELLVTVPTLVIAAAVVWFAPALVVLRNLSPWNAMTESLHAVLRNWRVAAVYLLAIAAEVLLAPVVPPLVRGVVVTPLVAALVVLTMYGSYRDIFAGR
;
A
#
# COMPACT_ATOMS: atom_id res chain seq x y z
N MET A 1 -74.01 32.01 2.14
CA MET A 1 -73.69 30.58 2.02
C MET A 1 -72.79 30.41 0.81
N ASN A 2 -71.55 29.97 1.03
CA ASN A 2 -70.60 29.31 0.09
C ASN A 2 -69.17 29.80 0.35
N THR A 3 -68.46 28.92 1.05
CA THR A 3 -67.08 29.01 1.52
C THR A 3 -66.11 28.67 0.39
N HIS A 4 -65.16 29.56 0.12
CA HIS A 4 -64.01 29.23 -0.72
C HIS A 4 -63.06 28.33 0.07
N SER A 5 -62.96 27.06 -0.34
CA SER A 5 -61.98 26.10 0.16
C SER A 5 -60.70 26.22 -0.68
N THR A 6 -59.64 26.75 -0.08
CA THR A 6 -58.30 26.75 -0.67
C THR A 6 -57.67 25.37 -0.49
N SER A 7 -57.53 24.60 -1.56
CA SER A 7 -56.78 23.35 -1.57
C SER A 7 -55.28 23.64 -1.40
N SER A 8 -54.79 23.41 -0.19
CA SER A 8 -53.36 23.39 0.13
C SER A 8 -52.76 22.09 -0.40
N THR A 9 -52.07 22.15 -1.55
CA THR A 9 -51.24 21.03 -2.02
C THR A 9 -49.95 21.02 -1.21
N VAL A 10 -49.97 20.30 -0.09
CA VAL A 10 -48.77 19.90 0.64
C VAL A 10 -47.94 19.04 -0.31
N ASN A 11 -46.85 19.62 -0.81
CA ASN A 11 -45.79 18.88 -1.51
C ASN A 11 -45.25 17.83 -0.53
N ALA A 12 -45.66 16.58 -0.71
CA ALA A 12 -45.05 15.45 -0.05
C ALA A 12 -43.59 15.36 -0.51
N VAL A 13 -42.68 15.79 0.37
CA VAL A 13 -41.25 15.53 0.25
C VAL A 13 -41.08 14.01 0.19
N ARG A 14 -40.92 13.48 -1.02
CA ARG A 14 -40.58 12.08 -1.24
C ARG A 14 -39.23 11.85 -0.56
N PRO A 15 -39.11 10.94 0.41
CA PRO A 15 -37.82 10.64 1.01
C PRO A 15 -36.91 10.17 -0.11
N GLN A 16 -35.86 10.94 -0.34
CA GLN A 16 -34.77 10.64 -1.23
C GLN A 16 -34.17 9.31 -0.74
N ARG A 17 -34.62 8.20 -1.34
CA ARG A 17 -33.99 6.89 -1.16
C ARG A 17 -32.52 7.12 -1.45
N SER A 18 -31.70 6.99 -0.42
CA SER A 18 -30.26 6.87 -0.53
C SER A 18 -29.99 5.83 -1.60
N ALA A 19 -29.59 6.30 -2.78
CA ALA A 19 -29.02 5.46 -3.80
C ALA A 19 -27.80 4.81 -3.13
N GLY A 20 -27.95 3.55 -2.72
CA GLY A 20 -26.82 2.75 -2.33
C GLY A 20 -25.83 2.84 -3.47
N PHE A 21 -24.64 3.38 -3.18
CA PHE A 21 -23.53 3.38 -4.10
C PHE A 21 -23.32 1.94 -4.55
N ALA A 22 -23.79 1.61 -5.76
CA ALA A 22 -23.48 0.36 -6.41
C ALA A 22 -22.00 0.44 -6.81
N PHE A 23 -21.14 0.18 -5.84
CA PHE A 23 -19.72 0.02 -6.05
C PHE A 23 -19.54 -1.18 -7.00
N SER A 24 -19.06 -0.92 -8.22
CA SER A 24 -18.53 -2.00 -9.05
C SER A 24 -17.22 -2.46 -8.42
N GLY A 25 -17.25 -3.64 -7.82
CA GLY A 25 -16.07 -4.30 -7.25
C GLY A 25 -14.86 -4.27 -8.19
N SER A 26 -13.66 -4.32 -7.62
CA SER A 26 -12.42 -4.51 -8.38
C SER A 26 -12.57 -5.56 -9.47
N ARG A 27 -12.14 -5.28 -10.71
CA ARG A 27 -12.18 -6.25 -11.81
C ARG A 27 -10.87 -7.02 -11.93
N GLY A 28 -10.94 -8.18 -12.58
CA GLY A 28 -9.77 -8.97 -12.95
C GLY A 28 -9.12 -8.42 -14.21
N VAL A 29 -7.80 -8.29 -14.23
CA VAL A 29 -7.02 -7.81 -15.37
C VAL A 29 -5.88 -8.75 -15.70
N HIS A 30 -5.52 -8.81 -16.99
CA HIS A 30 -4.44 -9.67 -17.46
C HIS A 30 -3.07 -9.04 -17.17
N PRO A 31 -2.02 -9.80 -16.79
CA PRO A 31 -0.69 -9.26 -16.50
C PRO A 31 -0.03 -8.49 -17.66
N SER A 32 -0.43 -8.75 -18.90
CA SER A 32 0.08 -8.00 -20.06
C SER A 32 -0.27 -6.51 -20.01
N ARG A 33 -1.30 -6.11 -19.26
CA ARG A 33 -1.69 -4.71 -19.06
C ARG A 33 -0.61 -3.89 -18.34
N ILE A 34 0.34 -4.53 -17.66
CA ILE A 34 1.49 -3.84 -17.04
C ILE A 34 2.28 -3.06 -18.10
N VAL A 35 2.43 -3.60 -19.31
CA VAL A 35 3.12 -2.92 -20.41
C VAL A 35 2.35 -1.68 -20.86
N ASP A 36 1.02 -1.78 -20.96
CA ASP A 36 0.16 -0.65 -21.31
C ASP A 36 0.23 0.45 -20.24
N TRP A 37 0.16 0.09 -18.95
CA TRP A 37 0.27 1.05 -17.84
C TRP A 37 1.64 1.72 -17.81
N LEU A 38 2.69 0.98 -18.12
CA LEU A 38 4.04 1.52 -18.19
C LEU A 38 4.16 2.51 -19.35
N ALA A 39 3.59 2.18 -20.52
CA ALA A 39 3.55 3.09 -21.67
C ALA A 39 2.75 4.37 -21.37
N GLU A 40 1.60 4.26 -20.71
CA GLU A 40 0.80 5.40 -20.23
C GLU A 40 1.62 6.27 -19.26
N GLY A 41 2.29 5.65 -18.27
CA GLY A 41 3.17 6.34 -17.33
C GLY A 41 4.35 7.04 -18.01
N PHE A 42 5.00 6.41 -18.98
CA PHE A 42 6.05 7.04 -19.79
C PHE A 42 5.55 8.24 -20.59
N GLY A 43 4.28 8.24 -21.01
CA GLY A 43 3.64 9.42 -21.60
C GLY A 43 3.66 10.62 -20.64
N LEU A 44 3.39 10.39 -19.35
CA LEU A 44 3.46 11.44 -18.31
C LEU A 44 4.90 11.93 -18.10
N VAL A 45 5.89 11.03 -18.11
CA VAL A 45 7.31 11.39 -18.00
C VAL A 45 7.73 12.31 -19.14
N ARG A 46 7.33 12.00 -20.39
CA ARG A 46 7.67 12.85 -21.55
C ARG A 46 7.09 14.25 -21.46
N ALA A 47 5.91 14.40 -20.87
CA ALA A 47 5.27 15.71 -20.69
C ALA A 47 5.98 16.58 -19.63
N ARG A 48 6.49 15.98 -18.55
CA ARG A 48 7.17 16.70 -17.44
C ARG A 48 8.35 15.89 -16.89
N PRO A 49 9.46 15.75 -17.64
CA PRO A 49 10.53 14.80 -17.31
C PRO A 49 11.20 15.09 -15.98
N LEU A 50 11.52 16.35 -15.69
CA LEU A 50 12.19 16.74 -14.45
C LEU A 50 11.36 16.38 -13.21
N LEU A 51 10.05 16.63 -13.26
CA LEU A 51 9.14 16.34 -12.14
C LEU A 51 9.06 14.84 -11.86
N TRP A 52 8.91 14.02 -12.90
CA TRP A 52 8.76 12.58 -12.74
C TRP A 52 10.06 11.88 -12.38
N VAL A 53 11.19 12.33 -12.95
CA VAL A 53 12.52 11.83 -12.54
C VAL A 53 12.76 12.16 -11.07
N ALA A 54 12.46 13.39 -10.63
CA ALA A 54 12.57 13.75 -9.21
C ALA A 54 11.65 12.90 -8.31
N ALA A 55 10.42 12.62 -8.74
CA ALA A 55 9.50 11.77 -7.99
C ALA A 55 9.98 10.32 -7.88
N ILE A 56 10.49 9.74 -8.97
CA ILE A 56 11.05 8.38 -9.00
C ILE A 56 12.29 8.29 -8.12
N LEU A 57 13.23 9.24 -8.28
CA LEU A 57 14.44 9.29 -7.46
C LEU A 57 14.10 9.49 -5.98
N GLY A 58 13.18 10.39 -5.64
CA GLY A 58 12.74 10.57 -4.26
C GLY A 58 12.12 9.32 -3.64
N CYS A 59 11.37 8.52 -4.43
CA CYS A 59 10.86 7.23 -3.97
C CYS A 59 11.98 6.20 -3.79
N ALA A 60 12.96 6.18 -4.69
CA ALA A 60 14.11 5.29 -4.62
C ALA A 60 15.05 5.62 -3.45
N ASP A 61 15.30 6.91 -3.22
CA ASP A 61 16.07 7.42 -2.09
C ASP A 61 15.38 7.06 -0.77
N LEU A 62 14.06 7.22 -0.69
CA LEU A 62 13.29 6.78 0.47
C LEU A 62 13.40 5.27 0.67
N ALA A 63 13.22 4.45 -0.37
CA ALA A 63 13.35 3.00 -0.27
C ALA A 63 14.75 2.60 0.24
N THR A 64 15.80 3.21 -0.31
CA THR A 64 17.19 3.01 0.10
C THR A 64 17.41 3.42 1.56
N LEU A 65 16.88 4.57 1.98
CA LEU A 65 16.98 5.06 3.36
C LEU A 65 16.32 4.10 4.35
N LEU A 66 15.15 3.56 4.00
CA LEU A 66 14.43 2.59 4.83
C LEU A 66 15.15 1.25 4.93
N GLU A 67 15.88 0.87 3.90
CA GLU A 67 16.72 -0.32 3.92
C GLU A 67 17.94 -0.14 4.83
N LEU A 68 18.63 1.01 4.71
CA LEU A 68 19.86 1.31 5.45
C LEU A 68 19.61 1.59 6.95
N VAL A 69 18.41 2.06 7.31
CA VAL A 69 18.08 2.45 8.68
C VAL A 69 16.85 1.67 9.16
N PRO A 70 17.01 0.43 9.67
CA PRO A 70 15.90 -0.42 10.08
C PRO A 70 14.87 0.24 11.02
N PRO A 71 15.26 1.09 12.01
CA PRO A 71 14.29 1.80 12.84
C PRO A 71 13.34 2.73 12.06
N LEU A 72 13.77 3.30 10.93
CA LEU A 72 12.92 4.17 10.10
C LEU A 72 11.82 3.39 9.37
N ARG A 73 11.94 2.05 9.28
CA ARG A 73 10.92 1.20 8.62
C ARG A 73 9.55 1.28 9.31
N LEU A 74 9.51 1.52 10.62
CA LEU A 74 8.24 1.76 11.33
C LEU A 74 7.61 3.10 10.92
N LEU A 75 8.42 4.15 10.78
CA LEU A 75 7.95 5.45 10.32
C LEU A 75 7.52 5.41 8.85
N ALA A 76 8.16 4.56 8.03
CA ALA A 76 7.78 4.34 6.64
C ALA A 76 6.31 3.98 6.48
N ALA A 77 5.77 3.17 7.40
CA ALA A 77 4.37 2.75 7.33
C ALA A 77 3.41 3.95 7.38
N LEU A 78 3.81 5.07 7.98
CA LEU A 78 3.01 6.31 8.02
C LEU A 78 3.26 7.21 6.81
N VAL A 79 4.49 7.23 6.30
CA VAL A 79 4.92 8.13 5.21
C VAL A 79 4.52 7.59 3.84
N VAL A 80 4.66 6.28 3.62
CA VAL A 80 4.42 5.63 2.32
C VAL A 80 2.98 5.84 1.83
N PRO A 81 1.91 5.64 2.63
CA PRO A 81 0.54 5.92 2.19
C PRO A 81 0.32 7.36 1.71
N VAL A 82 1.00 8.32 2.34
CA VAL A 82 0.93 9.74 1.98
C VAL A 82 1.60 9.99 0.63
N ILE A 83 2.76 9.39 0.41
CA ILE A 83 3.48 9.48 -0.87
C ILE A 83 2.67 8.82 -1.99
N VAL A 84 2.15 7.62 -1.75
CA VAL A 84 1.30 6.89 -2.71
C VAL A 84 0.08 7.73 -3.10
N ALA A 85 -0.60 8.32 -2.12
CA ALA A 85 -1.73 9.21 -2.36
C ALA A 85 -1.35 10.44 -3.21
N ALA A 86 -0.22 11.08 -2.90
CA ALA A 86 0.27 12.22 -3.66
C ALA A 86 0.62 11.86 -5.11
N LEU A 87 1.30 10.74 -5.33
CA LEU A 87 1.69 10.27 -6.66
C LEU A 87 0.47 9.93 -7.52
N VAL A 88 -0.51 9.22 -6.98
CA VAL A 88 -1.75 8.89 -7.70
C VAL A 88 -2.51 10.15 -8.11
N LEU A 89 -2.66 11.13 -7.22
CA LEU A 89 -3.31 12.42 -7.54
C LEU A 89 -2.52 13.19 -8.60
N MET A 90 -1.19 13.17 -8.51
CA MET A 90 -0.32 13.79 -9.50
C MET A 90 -0.47 13.15 -10.89
N GLN A 91 -0.54 11.82 -10.97
CA GLN A 91 -0.78 11.10 -12.23
C GLN A 91 -2.17 11.39 -12.80
N GLU A 92 -3.22 11.34 -11.97
CA GLU A 92 -4.60 11.63 -12.36
C GLU A 92 -4.72 13.04 -12.96
N ARG A 93 -4.18 14.05 -12.27
CA ARG A 93 -4.27 15.45 -12.73
C ARG A 93 -3.46 15.69 -13.99
N SER A 94 -2.31 15.03 -14.12
CA SER A 94 -1.50 15.09 -15.34
C SER A 94 -2.21 14.43 -16.53
N HIS A 95 -3.00 13.38 -16.28
CA HIS A 95 -3.81 12.72 -17.31
C HIS A 95 -5.00 13.58 -17.77
N ASN A 96 -5.61 14.35 -16.87
CA ASN A 96 -6.78 15.19 -17.19
C ASN A 96 -6.42 16.55 -17.83
N ALA A 97 -5.16 16.75 -18.26
CA ALA A 97 -4.64 17.98 -18.90
C ALA A 97 -4.95 19.29 -18.13
N ARG A 98 -5.21 19.20 -16.82
CA ARG A 98 -5.54 20.36 -16.00
C ARG A 98 -4.25 21.02 -15.49
N PRO A 99 -4.10 22.35 -15.58
CA PRO A 99 -3.03 23.06 -14.88
C PRO A 99 -3.18 22.77 -13.39
N TRP A 100 -2.18 22.12 -12.79
CA TRP A 100 -2.19 21.75 -11.39
C TRP A 100 -0.82 22.01 -10.77
N SER A 101 -0.81 22.40 -9.50
CA SER A 101 0.40 22.70 -8.73
C SER A 101 0.66 21.65 -7.64
N ILE A 102 1.92 21.46 -7.28
CA ILE A 102 2.33 20.56 -6.17
C ILE A 102 1.59 20.92 -4.89
N GLY A 103 1.40 22.22 -4.62
CA GLY A 103 0.65 22.71 -3.46
C GLY A 103 -0.79 22.20 -3.42
N GLU A 104 -1.49 22.16 -4.55
CA GLU A 104 -2.86 21.62 -4.60
C GLU A 104 -2.91 20.11 -4.34
N THR A 105 -1.86 19.36 -4.66
CA THR A 105 -1.80 17.92 -4.33
C THR A 105 -1.53 17.73 -2.86
N LEU A 106 -0.62 18.51 -2.28
CA LEU A 106 -0.38 18.49 -0.84
C LEU A 106 -1.63 18.86 -0.05
N THR A 107 -2.39 19.87 -0.49
CA THR A 107 -3.68 20.24 0.12
C THR A 107 -4.70 19.10 0.02
N ALA A 108 -4.81 18.44 -1.13
CA ALA A 108 -5.74 17.32 -1.31
C ALA A 108 -5.37 16.11 -0.44
N VAL A 109 -4.07 15.79 -0.34
CA VAL A 109 -3.56 14.73 0.54
C VAL A 109 -3.79 15.09 2.01
N ASN A 110 -3.54 16.35 2.40
CA ASN A 110 -3.76 16.82 3.76
C ASN A 110 -5.25 16.75 4.18
N GLY A 111 -6.18 16.94 3.24
CA GLY A 111 -7.62 16.73 3.46
C GLY A 111 -7.97 15.28 3.87
N HIS A 112 -7.16 14.31 3.47
CA HIS A 112 -7.34 12.88 3.76
C HIS A 112 -6.33 12.34 4.78
N ARG A 113 -5.57 13.22 5.46
CA ARG A 113 -4.46 12.81 6.33
C ARG A 113 -4.87 11.76 7.36
N SER A 114 -6.01 11.93 8.03
CA SER A 114 -6.47 11.01 9.07
C SER A 114 -6.72 9.61 8.51
N ALA A 115 -7.33 9.53 7.33
CA ALA A 115 -7.57 8.27 6.64
C ALA A 115 -6.26 7.58 6.22
N LEU A 116 -5.31 8.35 5.69
CA LEU A 116 -4.00 7.84 5.27
C LEU A 116 -3.15 7.37 6.47
N PHE A 117 -3.19 8.11 7.59
CA PHE A 117 -2.57 7.71 8.85
C PHE A 117 -3.17 6.41 9.38
N THR A 118 -4.50 6.26 9.34
CA THR A 118 -5.16 5.00 9.74
C THR A 118 -4.72 3.82 8.89
N ILE A 119 -4.65 3.99 7.56
CA ILE A 119 -4.15 2.94 6.65
C ILE A 119 -2.71 2.55 7.01
N GLY A 120 -1.84 3.55 7.21
CA GLY A 120 -0.45 3.33 7.60
C GLY A 120 -0.30 2.60 8.94
N LEU A 121 -1.07 3.03 9.94
CA LEU A 121 -1.09 2.41 11.27
C LEU A 121 -1.58 0.95 11.20
N CYS A 122 -2.64 0.68 10.45
CA CYS A 122 -3.14 -0.68 10.24
C CYS A 122 -2.08 -1.57 9.55
N GLY A 123 -1.41 -1.04 8.51
CA GLY A 123 -0.29 -1.75 7.87
C GLY A 123 0.84 -2.05 8.85
N MET A 124 1.23 -1.07 9.68
CA MET A 124 2.25 -1.24 10.72
C MET A 124 1.85 -2.31 11.74
N VAL A 125 0.58 -2.34 12.18
CA VAL A 125 0.07 -3.34 13.12
C VAL A 125 0.14 -4.74 12.51
N VAL A 126 -0.24 -4.91 11.24
CA VAL A 126 -0.16 -6.22 10.56
C VAL A 126 1.29 -6.71 10.52
N VAL A 127 2.23 -5.86 10.09
CA VAL A 127 3.66 -6.21 10.06
C VAL A 127 4.20 -6.50 11.46
N GLY A 128 3.85 -5.66 12.44
CA GLY A 128 4.28 -5.81 13.83
C GLY A 128 3.78 -7.10 14.47
N LEU A 129 2.53 -7.49 14.21
CA LEU A 129 1.98 -8.77 14.67
C LEU A 129 2.71 -9.95 14.04
N GLY A 130 2.98 -9.93 12.73
CA GLY A 130 3.76 -10.99 12.10
C GLY A 130 5.18 -11.10 12.65
N HIS A 131 5.83 -9.96 12.91
CA HIS A 131 7.15 -9.95 13.55
C HIS A 131 7.08 -10.51 14.98
N LEU A 132 6.06 -10.14 15.76
CA LEU A 132 5.87 -10.66 17.12
C LEU A 132 5.65 -12.18 17.12
N ILE A 133 4.81 -12.69 16.21
CA ILE A 133 4.59 -14.13 16.02
C ILE A 133 5.90 -14.82 15.62
N SER A 134 6.66 -14.21 14.71
CA SER A 134 7.97 -14.71 14.27
C SER A 134 8.95 -14.86 15.43
N VAL A 135 9.12 -13.80 16.23
CA VAL A 135 10.00 -13.82 17.41
C VAL A 135 9.51 -14.84 18.44
N ALA A 136 8.20 -14.86 18.72
CA ALA A 136 7.61 -15.78 19.69
C ALA A 136 7.67 -17.26 19.28
N ALA A 137 7.76 -17.56 17.98
CA ALA A 137 7.82 -18.93 17.47
C ALA A 137 9.24 -19.45 17.25
N PHE A 138 10.19 -18.58 16.87
CA PHE A 138 11.51 -19.00 16.40
C PHE A 138 12.69 -18.49 17.23
N HIS A 139 12.49 -17.46 18.07
CA HIS A 139 13.56 -16.82 18.85
C HIS A 139 13.38 -16.97 20.36
N THR A 140 12.36 -17.74 20.78
CA THR A 140 12.08 -18.08 22.18
C THR A 140 12.48 -19.53 22.44
N THR A 141 13.32 -19.75 23.44
CA THR A 141 13.61 -21.10 23.96
C THR A 141 13.02 -21.20 25.36
N VAL A 142 12.08 -22.11 25.54
CA VAL A 142 11.50 -22.42 26.85
C VAL A 142 12.12 -23.71 27.33
N ALA A 143 12.96 -23.65 28.36
CA ALA A 143 13.58 -24.80 28.98
C ALA A 143 13.06 -24.96 30.40
N THR A 144 12.47 -26.12 30.67
CA THR A 144 12.11 -26.56 32.02
C THR A 144 13.23 -27.44 32.56
N SER A 145 13.69 -27.18 33.77
CA SER A 145 14.64 -28.04 34.48
C SER A 145 14.13 -28.34 35.88
N VAL A 146 14.51 -29.50 36.41
CA VAL A 146 14.20 -29.88 37.79
C VAL A 146 15.52 -29.97 38.52
N ALA A 147 15.70 -29.13 39.53
CA ALA A 147 16.87 -29.16 40.38
C ALA A 147 16.87 -30.45 41.24
N ALA A 148 18.05 -30.87 41.68
CA ALA A 148 18.21 -32.11 42.46
C ALA A 148 17.41 -32.12 43.78
N ASN A 149 16.97 -30.96 44.26
CA ASN A 149 16.09 -30.78 45.43
C ASN A 149 14.59 -30.80 45.08
N GLY A 150 14.21 -31.18 43.85
CA GLY A 150 12.81 -31.24 43.40
C GLY A 150 12.21 -29.89 42.99
N VAL A 151 12.99 -28.80 43.00
CA VAL A 151 12.50 -27.48 42.56
C VAL A 151 12.43 -27.45 41.03
N HIS A 152 11.25 -27.15 40.50
CA HIS A 152 11.06 -26.89 39.07
C HIS A 152 11.48 -25.47 38.73
N ASN A 153 12.40 -25.33 37.77
CA ASN A 153 12.80 -24.05 37.20
C ASN A 153 12.26 -23.95 35.77
N LEU A 154 11.65 -22.81 35.45
CA LEU A 154 11.29 -22.43 34.09
C LEU A 154 12.24 -21.32 33.67
N SER A 155 13.00 -21.55 32.60
CA SER A 155 13.85 -20.54 31.99
C SER A 155 13.32 -20.22 30.59
N ILE A 156 13.16 -18.94 30.30
CA ILE A 156 12.79 -18.43 28.98
C ILE A 156 14.00 -17.63 28.50
N ALA A 157 14.66 -18.14 27.47
CA ALA A 157 15.75 -17.45 26.80
C ALA A 157 15.25 -16.83 25.50
N TYR A 158 15.66 -15.59 25.25
CA TYR A 158 15.48 -14.89 23.98
C TYR A 158 16.84 -14.85 23.30
N GLY A 159 16.94 -15.46 22.11
CA GLY A 159 18.22 -15.56 21.41
C GLY A 159 18.04 -15.80 19.92
N ALA A 160 18.94 -15.23 19.13
CA ALA A 160 19.01 -15.47 17.70
C ALA A 160 19.45 -16.91 17.44
N ASN A 161 18.54 -17.73 16.92
CA ASN A 161 18.85 -19.10 16.52
C ASN A 161 19.45 -19.10 15.11
N TYR A 162 20.78 -19.12 15.01
CA TYR A 162 21.49 -19.24 13.72
C TYR A 162 21.45 -20.69 13.21
N GLY A 163 20.29 -21.14 12.73
CA GLY A 163 20.07 -22.51 12.22
C GLY A 163 18.87 -22.61 11.27
N ALA A 164 18.38 -23.84 11.01
CA ALA A 164 17.22 -24.10 10.13
C ALA A 164 15.93 -23.32 10.51
N ALA A 165 15.85 -22.85 11.76
CA ALA A 165 14.81 -21.93 12.24
C ALA A 165 14.69 -20.66 11.39
N ASN A 166 15.78 -20.12 10.82
CA ASN A 166 15.74 -18.95 9.95
C ASN A 166 14.98 -19.17 8.63
N MET A 167 15.00 -20.38 8.07
CA MET A 167 14.23 -20.68 6.85
C MET A 167 12.74 -20.84 7.15
N LEU A 168 12.40 -21.42 8.31
CA LEU A 168 11.02 -21.53 8.79
C LEU A 168 10.45 -20.16 9.18
N GLU A 169 11.28 -19.25 9.68
CA GLU A 169 10.92 -17.86 9.97
C GLU A 169 10.36 -17.12 8.74
N LEU A 170 10.95 -17.40 7.57
CA LEU A 170 10.52 -16.82 6.30
C LEU A 170 9.08 -17.22 5.94
N LEU A 171 8.63 -18.40 6.40
CA LEU A 171 7.28 -18.93 6.17
C LEU A 171 6.21 -18.12 6.91
N VAL A 172 6.57 -17.39 7.96
CA VAL A 172 5.68 -16.45 8.66
C VAL A 172 5.87 -15.03 8.15
N THR A 173 7.12 -14.58 8.07
CA THR A 173 7.44 -13.18 7.75
C THR A 173 7.00 -12.78 6.35
N VAL A 174 7.25 -13.62 5.33
CA VAL A 174 6.90 -13.28 3.94
C VAL A 174 5.39 -13.16 3.75
N PRO A 175 4.54 -14.12 4.17
CA PRO A 175 3.09 -13.96 4.05
C PRO A 175 2.56 -12.74 4.79
N THR A 176 3.06 -12.43 5.99
CA THR A 176 2.63 -11.21 6.70
C THR A 176 2.94 -9.96 5.90
N LEU A 177 4.15 -9.84 5.33
CA LEU A 177 4.53 -8.70 4.49
C LEU A 177 3.66 -8.61 3.24
N VAL A 178 3.38 -9.74 2.59
CA VAL A 178 2.50 -9.79 1.41
C VAL A 178 1.08 -9.35 1.76
N ILE A 179 0.53 -9.78 2.90
CA ILE A 179 -0.79 -9.36 3.36
C ILE A 179 -0.81 -7.86 3.68
N ALA A 180 0.19 -7.36 4.42
CA ALA A 180 0.30 -5.93 4.72
C ALA A 180 0.40 -5.08 3.45
N ALA A 181 1.23 -5.51 2.49
CA ALA A 181 1.35 -4.88 1.19
C ALA A 181 0.00 -4.90 0.44
N ALA A 182 -0.70 -6.04 0.40
CA ALA A 182 -1.99 -6.15 -0.28
C ALA A 182 -3.06 -5.20 0.31
N VAL A 183 -3.09 -5.07 1.63
CA VAL A 183 -4.00 -4.17 2.35
C VAL A 183 -3.72 -2.70 2.01
N VAL A 184 -2.46 -2.31 1.87
CA VAL A 184 -2.08 -0.91 1.66
C VAL A 184 -1.84 -0.53 0.20
N TRP A 185 -1.76 -1.49 -0.74
CA TRP A 185 -1.32 -1.27 -2.12
C TRP A 185 -2.19 -0.25 -2.87
N PHE A 186 -3.52 -0.41 -2.79
CA PHE A 186 -4.49 0.47 -3.46
C PHE A 186 -5.28 1.34 -2.47
N ALA A 187 -5.21 1.05 -1.17
CA ALA A 187 -6.01 1.75 -0.16
C ALA A 187 -5.81 3.28 -0.17
N PRO A 188 -4.59 3.85 -0.23
CA PRO A 188 -4.40 5.29 -0.30
C PRO A 188 -5.04 5.92 -1.54
N ALA A 189 -4.90 5.28 -2.70
CA ALA A 189 -5.50 5.73 -3.96
C ALA A 189 -7.03 5.70 -3.90
N LEU A 190 -7.61 4.64 -3.33
CA LEU A 190 -9.06 4.52 -3.12
C LEU A 190 -9.61 5.59 -2.17
N VAL A 191 -8.85 5.97 -1.14
CA VAL A 191 -9.25 7.07 -0.26
C VAL A 191 -9.25 8.39 -1.01
N VAL A 192 -8.14 8.78 -1.64
CA VAL A 192 -8.04 10.14 -2.22
C VAL A 192 -8.80 10.32 -3.52
N LEU A 193 -9.00 9.26 -4.31
CA LEU A 193 -9.71 9.33 -5.59
C LEU A 193 -11.21 9.01 -5.48
N ARG A 194 -11.63 8.24 -4.47
CA ARG A 194 -13.03 7.80 -4.32
C ARG A 194 -13.66 8.17 -2.98
N ASN A 195 -12.95 8.85 -2.10
CA ASN A 195 -13.44 9.20 -0.75
C ASN A 195 -13.95 7.99 0.03
N LEU A 196 -13.35 6.81 -0.16
CA LEU A 196 -13.69 5.63 0.63
C LEU A 196 -13.22 5.80 2.07
N SER A 197 -13.96 5.20 3.02
CA SER A 197 -13.48 5.10 4.40
C SER A 197 -12.22 4.22 4.45
N PRO A 198 -11.29 4.43 5.42
CA PRO A 198 -10.03 3.69 5.49
C PRO A 198 -10.24 2.17 5.50
N TRP A 199 -11.23 1.71 6.26
CA TRP A 199 -11.57 0.30 6.37
C TRP A 199 -12.03 -0.28 5.04
N ASN A 200 -12.98 0.40 4.36
CA ASN A 200 -13.49 -0.06 3.07
C ASN A 200 -12.41 0.00 1.98
N ALA A 201 -11.51 0.98 2.03
CA ALA A 201 -10.39 1.08 1.10
C ALA A 201 -9.39 -0.08 1.27
N MET A 202 -9.09 -0.47 2.51
CA MET A 202 -8.18 -1.57 2.84
C MET A 202 -8.76 -2.93 2.44
N THR A 203 -10.03 -3.19 2.76
CA THR A 203 -10.69 -4.46 2.38
C THR A 203 -10.78 -4.59 0.87
N GLU A 204 -11.11 -3.50 0.18
CA GLU A 204 -11.19 -3.51 -1.27
C GLU A 204 -9.81 -3.61 -1.94
N SER A 205 -8.78 -3.00 -1.36
CA SER A 205 -7.38 -3.20 -1.80
C SER A 205 -6.98 -4.66 -1.70
N LEU A 206 -7.26 -5.31 -0.57
CA LEU A 206 -6.96 -6.73 -0.37
C LEU A 206 -7.70 -7.61 -1.39
N HIS A 207 -9.00 -7.39 -1.58
CA HIS A 207 -9.79 -8.11 -2.59
C HIS A 207 -9.25 -7.90 -4.00
N ALA A 208 -8.88 -6.67 -4.35
CA ALA A 208 -8.32 -6.34 -5.65
C ALA A 208 -6.99 -7.06 -5.90
N VAL A 209 -6.10 -7.09 -4.91
CA VAL A 209 -4.80 -7.76 -5.00
C VAL A 209 -4.98 -9.29 -5.10
N LEU A 210 -5.88 -9.87 -4.31
CA LEU A 210 -6.18 -11.30 -4.37
C LEU A 210 -6.82 -11.70 -5.71
N ARG A 211 -7.77 -10.90 -6.20
CA ARG A 211 -8.40 -11.10 -7.52
C ARG A 211 -7.39 -10.99 -8.66
N ASN A 212 -6.37 -10.15 -8.50
CA ASN A 212 -5.32 -9.89 -9.47
C ASN A 212 -3.95 -10.46 -9.03
N TRP A 213 -3.94 -11.63 -8.39
CA TRP A 213 -2.73 -12.21 -7.80
C TRP A 213 -1.58 -12.37 -8.80
N ARG A 214 -1.87 -12.59 -10.10
CA ARG A 214 -0.84 -12.70 -11.14
C ARG A 214 -0.12 -11.38 -11.37
N VAL A 215 -0.84 -10.26 -11.34
CA VAL A 215 -0.26 -8.92 -11.41
C VAL A 215 0.55 -8.65 -10.14
N ALA A 216 0.00 -8.97 -8.98
CA ALA A 216 0.69 -8.85 -7.71
C ALA A 216 1.99 -9.68 -7.67
N ALA A 217 1.98 -10.88 -8.24
CA ALA A 217 3.16 -11.75 -8.34
C ALA A 217 4.27 -11.11 -9.20
N VAL A 218 3.95 -10.38 -10.26
CA VAL A 218 4.96 -9.65 -11.07
C VAL A 218 5.64 -8.57 -10.23
N TYR A 219 4.88 -7.75 -9.49
CA TYR A 219 5.46 -6.75 -8.59
C TYR A 219 6.25 -7.39 -7.46
N LEU A 220 5.74 -8.47 -6.87
CA LEU A 220 6.43 -9.21 -5.82
C LEU A 220 7.75 -9.77 -6.33
N LEU A 221 7.78 -10.34 -7.54
CA LEU A 221 9.01 -10.83 -8.17
C LEU A 221 10.01 -9.71 -8.46
N ALA A 222 9.55 -8.54 -8.92
CA ALA A 222 10.42 -7.39 -9.15
C ALA A 222 11.09 -6.90 -7.85
N ILE A 223 10.30 -6.76 -6.77
CA ILE A 223 10.79 -6.35 -5.44
C ILE A 223 11.69 -7.45 -4.83
N ALA A 224 11.30 -8.73 -4.96
CA ALA A 224 12.09 -9.84 -4.46
C ALA A 224 13.43 -9.97 -5.21
N ALA A 225 13.46 -9.71 -6.53
CA ALA A 225 14.68 -9.68 -7.31
C ALA A 225 15.63 -8.58 -6.84
N GLU A 226 15.12 -7.38 -6.54
CA GLU A 226 15.93 -6.30 -5.94
C GLU A 226 16.55 -6.72 -4.61
N VAL A 227 15.77 -7.34 -3.72
CA VAL A 227 16.26 -7.84 -2.43
C VAL A 227 17.28 -8.97 -2.62
N LEU A 228 17.08 -9.87 -3.58
CA LEU A 228 17.99 -10.97 -3.83
C LEU A 228 19.31 -10.53 -4.48
N LEU A 229 19.28 -9.42 -5.22
CA LEU A 229 20.47 -8.80 -5.80
C LEU A 229 21.30 -8.01 -4.78
N ALA A 230 20.72 -7.68 -3.61
CA ALA A 230 21.37 -6.93 -2.54
C ALA A 230 22.80 -7.38 -2.17
N PRO A 231 23.08 -8.68 -1.92
CA PRO A 231 24.43 -9.13 -1.56
C PRO A 231 25.40 -9.18 -2.74
N VAL A 232 24.92 -9.14 -3.98
CA VAL A 232 25.74 -9.33 -5.21
C VAL A 232 26.09 -7.99 -5.86
N VAL A 233 25.17 -7.04 -5.86
CA VAL A 233 25.31 -5.76 -6.54
C VAL A 233 25.91 -4.71 -5.59
N PRO A 234 26.93 -3.94 -6.01
CA PRO A 234 27.49 -2.88 -5.18
C PRO A 234 26.40 -1.90 -4.70
N PRO A 235 26.41 -1.47 -3.42
CA PRO A 235 25.35 -0.63 -2.85
C PRO A 235 25.07 0.64 -3.66
N LEU A 236 26.12 1.25 -4.24
CA LEU A 236 26.00 2.42 -5.09
C LEU A 236 25.25 2.12 -6.40
N VAL A 237 25.59 1.02 -7.08
CA VAL A 237 24.90 0.60 -8.31
C VAL A 237 23.45 0.26 -8.02
N ARG A 238 23.19 -0.39 -6.89
CA ARG A 238 21.85 -0.73 -6.46
C ARG A 238 21.00 0.52 -6.22
N GLY A 239 21.47 1.45 -5.38
CA GLY A 239 20.73 2.67 -5.05
C GLY A 239 20.55 3.64 -6.22
N VAL A 240 21.49 3.69 -7.17
CA VAL A 240 21.44 4.62 -8.32
C VAL A 240 20.75 4.03 -9.55
N VAL A 241 20.75 2.69 -9.71
CA VAL A 241 20.23 2.04 -10.93
C VAL A 241 19.09 1.08 -10.61
N VAL A 242 19.31 0.10 -9.74
CA VAL A 242 18.34 -0.98 -9.50
C VAL A 242 17.09 -0.45 -8.79
N THR A 243 17.26 0.25 -7.67
CA THR A 243 16.14 0.78 -6.87
C THR A 243 15.33 1.83 -7.65
N PRO A 244 15.94 2.78 -8.39
CA PRO A 244 15.19 3.69 -9.26
C PRO A 244 14.44 2.98 -10.39
N LEU A 245 14.95 1.87 -10.93
CA LEU A 245 14.26 1.09 -11.95
C LEU A 245 12.98 0.43 -11.39
N VAL A 246 13.07 -0.17 -10.20
CA VAL A 246 11.92 -0.78 -9.53
C VAL A 246 10.93 0.30 -9.09
N ALA A 247 11.42 1.42 -8.54
CA ALA A 247 10.59 2.57 -8.19
C ALA A 247 9.88 3.13 -9.43
N ALA A 248 10.57 3.25 -10.58
CA ALA A 248 9.95 3.68 -11.84
C ALA A 248 8.85 2.72 -12.27
N LEU A 249 9.09 1.41 -12.21
CA LEU A 249 8.07 0.40 -12.52
C LEU A 249 6.81 0.63 -11.67
N VAL A 250 6.95 0.76 -10.35
CA VAL A 250 5.81 0.94 -9.44
C VAL A 250 5.12 2.29 -9.67
N VAL A 251 5.87 3.39 -9.68
CA VAL A 251 5.32 4.74 -9.80
C VAL A 251 4.58 4.94 -11.12
N LEU A 252 5.18 4.50 -12.24
CA LEU A 252 4.62 4.74 -13.56
C LEU A 252 3.35 3.91 -13.82
N THR A 253 3.25 2.70 -13.27
CA THR A 253 2.07 1.85 -13.46
C THR A 253 0.98 2.07 -12.40
N MET A 254 1.26 2.81 -11.33
CA MET A 254 0.37 2.92 -10.17
C MET A 254 -1.03 3.42 -10.56
N TYR A 255 -1.12 4.59 -11.19
CA TYR A 255 -2.41 5.15 -11.61
C TYR A 255 -3.09 4.33 -12.71
N GLY A 256 -2.33 3.81 -13.69
CA GLY A 256 -2.85 2.96 -14.77
C GLY A 256 -3.50 1.69 -14.22
N SER A 257 -2.81 1.00 -13.30
CA SER A 257 -3.31 -0.20 -12.63
C SER A 257 -4.55 0.09 -11.78
N TYR A 258 -4.57 1.20 -11.05
CA TYR A 258 -5.73 1.65 -10.29
C TYR A 258 -6.94 1.89 -11.21
N ARG A 259 -6.76 2.66 -12.29
CA ARG A 259 -7.81 2.98 -13.24
C ARG A 259 -8.35 1.72 -13.89
N ASP A 260 -7.47 0.81 -14.28
CA ASP A 260 -7.92 -0.44 -14.86
C ASP A 260 -8.68 -1.29 -13.83
N ILE A 261 -8.13 -1.53 -12.65
CA ILE A 261 -8.75 -2.45 -11.68
C ILE A 261 -10.08 -1.90 -11.13
N PHE A 262 -10.20 -0.58 -10.93
CA PHE A 262 -11.35 0.00 -10.25
C PHE A 262 -12.25 0.87 -11.13
N ALA A 263 -11.71 1.54 -12.15
CA ALA A 263 -12.46 2.52 -12.96
C ALA A 263 -13.09 1.87 -14.21
N GLY A 264 -13.70 0.69 -14.04
CA GLY A 264 -14.37 -0.01 -15.13
C GLY A 264 -15.53 0.79 -15.75
N ARG A 265 -15.18 1.56 -16.80
CA ARG A 265 -15.95 2.41 -17.72
C ARG A 265 -16.45 3.75 -17.17
#